data_AF-A0A840NGX8-F1
#
_entry.id   AF-A0A840NGX8-F1
#
_cell.length_a   1.000
_cell.length_b   1.000
_cell.length_c   1.000
_cell.angle_alpha   90.00
_cell.angle_beta   90.00
_cell.angle_gamma   90.00
#
_symmetry.space_group_name_H-M   'P 1'
#
loop_
_entity.id
_entity.type
_entity.pdbx_description
1 polymer ?
#
loop_
_entity_poly.entity_id
_entity_poly.type
_entity_poly.pdbx_seq_one_letter_code
_entity_poly.pdbx_strand_id
1 'polypeptide(L)'
;MDQRRSADRPLREPIRHPWLWVGLALSVLAGIPLYLAPGLVRPLVFGIPAWLAVSVLATLAFAALTSWMCLRWWNLAEPAEEAARAEDRSAA
;
A
#
# COMPACT_ATOMS: atom_id res chain seq x y z
N MET A 1 -9.91 18.24 19.96
CA MET A 1 -8.75 19.12 19.69
C MET A 1 -7.75 18.43 18.76
N ASP A 2 -8.18 17.82 17.64
CA ASP A 2 -7.29 17.09 16.71
C ASP A 2 -7.33 17.57 15.25
N GLN A 3 -8.25 18.47 14.90
CA GLN A 3 -8.45 18.93 13.51
C GLN A 3 -7.29 19.78 12.95
N ARG A 4 -6.42 20.34 13.79
CA ARG A 4 -5.29 21.16 13.32
C ARG A 4 -4.11 20.36 12.75
N ARG A 5 -4.12 19.02 12.86
CA ARG A 5 -2.99 18.19 12.42
C ARG A 5 -3.05 17.81 10.94
N SER A 6 -4.20 18.01 10.28
CA SER A 6 -4.44 17.63 8.88
C SER A 6 -4.03 18.72 7.89
N ALA A 7 -4.31 19.98 8.22
CA ALA A 7 -4.09 21.15 7.36
C ALA A 7 -2.64 21.33 6.85
N ASP A 8 -1.65 20.97 7.68
CA ASP A 8 -0.22 21.17 7.36
C ASP A 8 0.39 20.00 6.55
N ARG A 9 -0.38 18.96 6.20
CA ARG A 9 0.18 17.85 5.42
C ARG A 9 0.34 18.29 3.96
N PRO A 10 1.57 18.26 3.40
CA PRO A 10 1.79 18.63 2.02
C PRO A 10 1.03 17.71 1.07
N LEU A 11 0.58 18.26 -0.07
CA LEU A 11 -0.03 17.52 -1.16
C LEU A 11 0.94 16.43 -1.62
N ARG A 12 0.52 15.17 -1.54
CA ARG A 12 1.43 14.03 -1.74
C ARG A 12 0.73 12.95 -2.53
N GLU A 13 1.31 12.66 -3.69
CA GLU A 13 0.85 11.63 -4.59
C GLU A 13 1.67 10.35 -4.37
N PRO A 14 1.06 9.27 -3.88
CA PRO A 14 1.79 8.02 -3.64
C PRO A 14 2.40 7.42 -4.92
N ILE A 15 1.81 7.68 -6.09
CA ILE A 15 2.34 7.20 -7.39
C ILE A 15 3.73 7.77 -7.74
N ARG A 16 4.10 8.93 -7.18
CA ARG A 16 5.40 9.57 -7.40
C ARG A 16 6.53 8.94 -6.58
N HIS A 17 6.23 7.96 -5.72
CA HIS A 17 7.23 7.34 -4.88
C HIS A 17 7.76 6.04 -5.54
N PRO A 18 8.95 6.04 -6.17
CA PRO A 18 9.44 4.90 -6.96
C PRO A 18 9.62 3.63 -6.14
N TRP A 19 9.93 3.75 -4.84
CA TRP A 19 10.03 2.61 -3.93
C TRP A 19 8.72 1.83 -3.77
N LEU A 20 7.57 2.49 -3.96
CA LEU A 20 6.26 1.86 -3.88
C LEU A 20 6.13 0.82 -5.00
N TRP A 21 6.58 1.16 -6.20
CA TRP A 21 6.63 0.26 -7.35
C TRP A 21 7.58 -0.92 -7.15
N VAL A 22 8.72 -0.70 -6.48
CA VAL A 22 9.65 -1.78 -6.15
C VAL A 22 9.00 -2.78 -5.19
N GLY A 23 8.36 -2.29 -4.11
CA GLY A 23 7.64 -3.15 -3.17
C GLY A 23 6.50 -3.91 -3.84
N LEU A 24 5.72 -3.22 -4.68
CA LEU A 24 4.64 -3.81 -5.46
C LEU A 24 5.14 -4.93 -6.38
N ALA A 25 6.20 -4.65 -7.14
CA ALA A 25 6.79 -5.60 -8.07
C ALA A 25 7.35 -6.83 -7.34
N LEU A 26 8.04 -6.62 -6.20
CA LEU A 26 8.57 -7.71 -5.37
C LEU A 26 7.47 -8.58 -4.76
N SER A 27 6.32 -8.00 -4.38
CA SER A 27 5.18 -8.77 -3.87
C SER A 27 4.44 -9.57 -4.95
N VAL A 28 4.51 -9.14 -6.22
CA VAL A 28 3.87 -9.82 -7.38
C VAL A 28 4.79 -10.90 -8.00
N LEU A 29 6.09 -10.61 -8.15
CA LEU A 29 7.14 -11.65 -7.96
C LEU A 29 6.98 -12.21 -6.53
N ALA A 30 7.73 -13.13 -5.97
CA ALA A 30 7.38 -13.80 -4.70
C ALA A 30 6.00 -14.53 -4.66
N GLY A 31 4.86 -13.85 -4.86
CA GLY A 31 3.52 -14.42 -4.82
C GLY A 31 3.17 -15.35 -5.98
N ILE A 32 3.78 -15.15 -7.15
CA ILE A 32 3.55 -15.97 -8.34
C ILE A 32 4.78 -16.84 -8.62
N PRO A 33 4.79 -18.13 -8.27
CA PRO A 33 5.97 -19.00 -8.41
C PRO A 33 6.23 -19.49 -9.85
N LEU A 34 5.93 -18.69 -10.88
CA LEU A 34 6.05 -19.09 -12.31
C LEU A 34 7.50 -19.38 -12.75
N TYR A 35 8.49 -18.95 -11.97
CA TYR A 35 9.93 -19.09 -12.23
C TYR A 35 10.59 -20.17 -11.37
N LEU A 36 9.84 -20.85 -10.50
CA LEU A 36 10.37 -21.90 -9.65
C LEU A 36 10.53 -23.20 -10.45
N ALA A 37 11.76 -23.71 -10.49
CA ALA A 37 12.08 -24.96 -11.19
C ALA A 37 11.18 -26.11 -10.69
N PRO A 38 10.85 -27.11 -11.52
CA PRO A 38 9.92 -28.20 -11.17
C PRO A 38 10.28 -28.93 -9.87
N GLY A 39 11.58 -28.96 -9.52
CA GLY A 39 12.09 -29.56 -8.28
C GLY A 39 11.71 -28.80 -7.00
N LEU A 40 11.46 -27.48 -7.06
CA LEU A 40 11.04 -26.67 -5.92
C LEU A 40 9.53 -26.63 -5.69
N VAL A 41 8.74 -27.18 -6.62
CA VAL A 41 7.26 -27.30 -6.50
C VAL A 41 6.87 -28.50 -5.62
N ARG A 42 7.81 -29.43 -5.41
CA ARG A 42 7.60 -30.71 -4.70
C ARG A 42 7.63 -30.72 -3.16
N PRO A 43 8.28 -29.80 -2.42
CA PRO A 43 8.24 -29.88 -0.98
C PRO A 43 6.83 -29.53 -0.49
N LEU A 44 6.06 -30.58 -0.20
CA LEU A 44 4.79 -30.51 0.48
C LEU A 44 5.06 -30.46 1.98
N VAL A 45 4.75 -29.34 2.61
CA VAL A 45 4.75 -29.19 4.07
C VAL A 45 3.32 -29.46 4.53
N PHE A 46 3.11 -30.54 5.28
CA PHE A 46 1.78 -31.01 5.70
C PHE A 46 0.77 -31.23 4.55
N GLY A 47 1.23 -31.62 3.36
CA GLY A 47 0.36 -31.80 2.18
C GLY A 47 0.03 -30.50 1.44
N ILE A 48 0.59 -29.37 1.86
CA ILE A 48 0.45 -28.08 1.20
C ILE A 48 1.77 -27.72 0.52
N PRO A 49 1.76 -27.22 -0.73
CA PRO A 49 2.98 -26.76 -1.37
C PRO A 49 3.61 -25.61 -0.59
N ALA A 50 4.91 -25.70 -0.26
CA ALA A 50 5.59 -24.67 0.52
C ALA A 50 5.49 -23.26 -0.11
N TRP A 51 5.42 -23.19 -1.44
CA TRP A 51 5.24 -21.93 -2.16
C TRP A 51 3.89 -21.24 -1.86
N LEU A 52 2.86 -21.97 -1.44
CA LEU A 52 1.57 -21.38 -1.06
C LEU A 52 1.73 -20.46 0.16
N ALA A 53 2.53 -20.87 1.16
CA ALA A 53 2.80 -20.04 2.32
C ALA A 53 3.52 -18.75 1.93
N VAL A 54 4.45 -18.83 0.97
CA VAL A 54 5.12 -17.65 0.40
C VAL A 54 4.12 -16.75 -0.31
N SER A 55 3.19 -17.31 -1.10
CA SER A 55 2.15 -16.53 -1.77
C SER A 55 1.20 -15.83 -0.80
N VAL A 56 0.81 -16.49 0.29
CA VAL A 56 -0.01 -15.90 1.34
C VAL A 56 0.72 -14.75 2.02
N LEU A 57 2.00 -14.94 2.38
CA LEU A 57 2.82 -13.89 2.98
C LEU A 57 3.03 -12.71 2.02
N ALA A 58 3.27 -12.97 0.74
CA ALA A 58 3.40 -11.93 -0.28
C ALA A 58 2.11 -11.11 -0.44
N THR A 59 0.94 -11.77 -0.38
CA THR A 59 -0.37 -11.12 -0.45
C THR A 59 -0.62 -10.25 0.79
N LEU A 60 -0.29 -10.76 1.98
CA LEU A 60 -0.39 -9.99 3.22
C LEU A 60 0.55 -8.78 3.20
N ALA A 61 1.79 -8.95 2.73
CA ALA A 61 2.75 -7.87 2.58
C ALA A 61 2.25 -6.81 1.60
N PHE A 62 1.68 -7.23 0.47
CA PHE A 62 1.06 -6.34 -0.51
C PHE A 62 -0.08 -5.52 0.12
N ALA A 63 -1.03 -6.19 0.79
CA ALA A 63 -2.15 -5.53 1.44
C ALA A 63 -1.72 -4.57 2.56
N ALA A 64 -0.71 -4.94 3.34
CA ALA A 64 -0.13 -4.09 4.37
C ALA A 64 0.57 -2.86 3.77
N LEU A 65 1.35 -3.06 2.69
CA LEU A 65 2.04 -1.98 1.99
C LEU A 65 1.06 -0.96 1.42
N THR A 66 0.00 -1.43 0.74
CA THR A 66 -1.02 -0.54 0.16
C THR A 66 -1.81 0.18 1.24
N SER A 67 -2.21 -0.51 2.31
CA SER A 67 -2.90 0.10 3.46
C SER A 67 -2.04 1.16 4.14
N TRP A 68 -0.76 0.86 4.39
CA TRP A 68 0.19 1.81 4.97
C TRP A 68 0.40 3.04 4.07
N MET A 69 0.46 2.84 2.75
CA MET A 69 0.56 3.94 1.78
C MET A 69 -0.67 4.84 1.80
N CYS A 70 -1.87 4.26 1.78
CA CYS A 70 -3.11 5.02 1.88
C CYS A 70 -3.16 5.85 3.18
N LEU A 71 -2.77 5.27 4.31
CA LEU A 71 -2.82 5.96 5.61
C LEU A 71 -1.75 7.04 5.79
N ARG A 72 -0.57 6.88 5.16
CA ARG A 72 0.60 7.69 5.48
C ARG A 72 1.01 8.66 4.37
N TRP A 73 0.63 8.38 3.13
CA TRP A 73 1.11 9.10 1.94
C TRP A 73 0.00 9.63 1.04
N TRP A 74 -1.25 9.22 1.22
CA TRP A 74 -2.38 9.72 0.43
C TRP A 74 -2.91 11.04 1.01
N ASN A 75 -2.59 12.17 0.38
CA ASN A 75 -3.19 13.45 0.70
C ASN A 75 -3.40 14.30 -0.57
N LEU A 76 -4.55 14.12 -1.22
CA LEU A 76 -4.90 14.77 -2.50
C LEU A 76 -6.02 15.82 -2.38
N ALA A 77 -7.03 15.60 -1.53
CA ALA A 77 -8.24 16.42 -1.49
C ALA A 77 -8.40 17.24 -0.21
N GLU A 78 -7.78 16.81 0.89
CA GLU A 78 -7.98 17.40 2.22
C GLU A 78 -7.59 18.90 2.29
N PRO A 79 -6.49 19.36 1.68
CA PRO A 79 -6.14 20.80 1.68
C PRO A 79 -7.16 21.66 0.92
N ALA A 80 -7.71 21.15 -0.18
CA ALA A 80 -8.70 21.86 -0.98
C ALA A 80 -10.08 21.89 -0.29
N GLU A 81 -10.48 20.79 0.35
CA GLU A 81 -11.70 20.70 1.14
C GLU A 81 -11.67 21.59 2.39
N GLU A 82 -10.52 21.69 3.07
CA GLU A 82 -10.37 22.56 4.23
C GLU A 82 -10.37 24.05 3.84
N ALA A 83 -9.76 24.42 2.71
CA ALA A 83 -9.81 25.79 2.18
C ALA A 83 -11.25 26.21 1.85
N ALA A 84 -12.01 25.37 1.14
CA ALA A 84 -13.41 25.63 0.83
C ALA A 84 -14.27 25.79 2.11
N ARG A 85 -14.07 24.92 3.11
CA ARG A 85 -14.77 25.02 4.41
C ARG A 85 -14.39 26.27 5.21
N ALA A 86 -13.17 26.79 5.04
CA ALA A 86 -12.73 28.02 5.69
C ALA A 86 -13.38 29.25 5.01
N GLU A 87 -13.44 29.25 3.68
CA GLU A 87 -14.13 30.28 2.89
C GLU A 87 -15.63 30.33 3.23
N ASP A 88 -16.32 29.20 3.23
CA ASP A 88 -17.74 29.10 3.62
C ASP A 88 -18.01 29.64 5.03
N ARG A 89 -17.09 29.39 5.97
CA ARG A 89 -17.21 29.86 7.36
C ARG A 89 -16.90 31.35 7.51
N SER A 90 -16.11 31.93 6.61
CA SER A 90 -15.82 33.37 6.59
C SER A 90 -16.91 34.18 5.88
N ALA A 91 -17.72 33.53 5.04
CA ALA A 91 -18.82 34.13 4.30
C ALA A 91 -20.17 34.08 5.05
N ALA A 92 -20.25 33.35 6.17
CA ALA A 92 -21.42 33.19 7.03
C ALA A 92 -21.31 34.02 8.32
#